data_AF-A0A1H9E1C8-F1
#
_entry.id   AF-A0A1H9E1C8-F1
#
_cell.length_a   1.000
_cell.length_b   1.000
_cell.length_c   1.000
_cell.angle_alpha   90.00
_cell.angle_beta   90.00
_cell.angle_gamma   90.00
#
_symmetry.space_group_name_H-M   'P 1'
#
loop_
_entity.id
_entity.type
_entity.pdbx_description
1 polymer ?
#
loop_
_entity_poly.entity_id
_entity_poly.type
_entity_poly.pdbx_seq_one_letter_code
_entity_poly.pdbx_strand_id
1 'polypeptide(L)'
;MRPEHLYYKEVNAKDGAYYRRWASVFGPNMSEYIDRLLKAQKHEEQAYNSCVGILHSVKELPHGIVEEAARQCIQMNSCKYKTFKQVLSRIQTGTVSRDDNLPEHDNIRGKGFYK
;
A
#
# COMPACT_ATOMS: atom_id res chain seq x y z
N MET A 1 4.49 -34.79 -14.03
CA MET A 1 3.71 -33.53 -14.10
C MET A 1 4.21 -32.76 -15.32
N ARG A 2 3.33 -32.13 -16.11
CA ARG A 2 3.74 -31.38 -17.31
C ARG A 2 4.62 -30.17 -16.92
N PRO A 3 5.61 -29.78 -17.75
CA PRO A 3 6.57 -28.71 -17.42
C PRO A 3 5.92 -27.37 -17.05
N GLU A 4 4.77 -27.04 -17.67
CA GLU A 4 4.02 -25.80 -17.42
C GLU A 4 3.51 -25.65 -15.99
N HIS A 5 3.39 -26.75 -15.24
CA HIS A 5 2.94 -26.74 -13.84
C HIS A 5 4.08 -26.50 -12.85
N LEU A 6 5.36 -26.57 -13.28
CA LEU A 6 6.50 -26.26 -12.42
C LEU A 6 6.59 -24.76 -12.13
N TYR A 7 6.31 -23.92 -13.13
CA TYR A 7 6.28 -22.46 -12.99
C TYR A 7 5.24 -22.02 -11.94
N TYR A 8 4.05 -22.60 -11.98
CA TYR A 8 3.02 -22.34 -10.97
C TYR A 8 3.45 -22.73 -9.55
N LYS A 9 4.25 -23.78 -9.41
CA LYS A 9 4.74 -24.25 -8.10
C LYS A 9 5.82 -23.32 -7.52
N GLU A 10 6.69 -22.78 -8.36
CA GLU A 10 7.69 -21.78 -7.95
C GLU A 10 7.05 -20.43 -7.61
N VAL A 11 6.02 -20.01 -8.36
CA VAL A 11 5.21 -18.83 -8.03
C VAL A 11 4.47 -19.05 -6.69
N ASN A 12 3.97 -20.25 -6.43
CA ASN A 12 3.33 -20.64 -5.16
C ASN A 12 4.31 -20.91 -4.01
N ALA A 13 5.63 -20.91 -4.26
CA ALA A 13 6.64 -21.06 -3.21
C ALA A 13 7.01 -19.73 -2.53
N LYS A 14 6.53 -18.60 -3.08
CA LYS A 14 6.70 -17.29 -2.46
C LYS A 14 5.69 -17.16 -1.32
N ASP A 15 6.19 -17.23 -0.10
CA ASP A 15 5.42 -16.98 1.11
C ASP A 15 5.37 -15.48 1.45
N GLY A 16 4.51 -15.08 2.38
CA GLY A 16 4.51 -13.72 2.90
C GLY A 16 5.89 -13.25 3.40
N ALA A 17 6.75 -14.17 3.87
CA ALA A 17 8.10 -13.85 4.33
C ALA A 17 9.05 -13.43 3.20
N TYR A 18 8.88 -13.93 1.98
CA TYR A 18 9.60 -13.45 0.80
C TYR A 18 9.34 -11.95 0.56
N TYR A 19 8.08 -11.53 0.60
CA TYR A 19 7.70 -10.13 0.37
C TYR A 19 8.16 -9.21 1.51
N ARG A 20 8.11 -9.67 2.77
CA ARG A 20 8.66 -8.92 3.91
C ARG A 20 10.17 -8.69 3.79
N ARG A 21 10.93 -9.72 3.41
CA ARG A 21 12.39 -9.61 3.19
C ARG A 21 12.76 -8.68 2.04
N TRP A 22 11.96 -8.66 0.98
CA TRP A 22 12.17 -7.71 -0.10
C TRP A 22 11.86 -6.28 0.36
N ALA A 23 10.77 -6.10 1.10
CA ALA A 23 10.37 -4.80 1.64
C ALA A 23 11.36 -4.22 2.66
N SER A 24 12.05 -5.06 3.45
CA SER A 24 12.99 -4.60 4.48
C SER A 24 14.20 -3.84 3.92
N VAL A 25 14.53 -4.00 2.64
CA VAL A 25 15.60 -3.24 1.96
C VAL A 25 15.29 -1.74 1.93
N PHE A 26 14.00 -1.37 1.89
CA PHE A 26 13.54 0.01 1.86
C PHE A 26 13.31 0.61 3.25
N GLY A 27 13.31 -0.21 4.30
CA GLY A 27 13.15 0.23 5.69
C GLY A 27 12.10 -0.55 6.50
N PRO A 28 12.08 -0.37 7.83
CA PRO A 28 11.14 -1.05 8.73
C PRO A 28 9.68 -0.75 8.43
N ASN A 29 9.35 0.52 8.12
CA ASN A 29 7.98 0.93 7.81
C ASN A 29 7.45 0.23 6.54
N MET A 30 8.32 0.02 5.54
CA MET A 30 7.93 -0.67 4.31
C MET A 30 7.65 -2.15 4.55
N SER A 31 8.48 -2.80 5.38
CA SER A 31 8.26 -4.18 5.79
C SER A 31 6.94 -4.33 6.57
N GLU A 32 6.66 -3.43 7.50
CA GLU A 32 5.40 -3.43 8.25
C GLU A 32 4.19 -3.17 7.34
N TYR A 33 4.30 -2.25 6.39
CA TYR A 33 3.24 -1.97 5.42
C TYR A 33 2.88 -3.23 4.61
N ILE A 34 3.88 -3.96 4.12
CA ILE A 34 3.66 -5.22 3.40
C ILE A 34 3.07 -6.30 4.31
N ASP A 35 3.52 -6.40 5.56
CA ASP A 35 2.92 -7.32 6.53
C ASP A 35 1.43 -7.04 6.78
N ARG A 36 1.06 -5.76 6.98
CA ARG A 36 -0.34 -5.34 7.14
C ARG A 36 -1.15 -5.59 5.87
N LEU A 37 -0.57 -5.36 4.69
CA LEU A 37 -1.23 -5.63 3.40
C LEU A 37 -1.56 -7.12 3.22
N LEU A 38 -0.63 -8.01 3.59
CA LEU A 38 -0.82 -9.46 3.56
C LEU A 38 -1.89 -9.90 4.57
N LYS A 39 -1.80 -9.42 5.82
CA LYS A 39 -2.74 -9.76 6.91
C LYS A 39 -4.15 -9.20 6.69
N ALA A 40 -4.30 -8.16 5.88
CA ALA A 40 -5.60 -7.59 5.56
C ALA A 40 -6.47 -8.50 4.67
N GLN A 41 -5.86 -9.47 3.97
CA GLN A 41 -6.59 -10.43 3.15
C GLN A 41 -6.88 -11.71 3.93
N LYS A 42 -8.04 -12.33 3.66
CA LYS A 42 -8.38 -13.64 4.24
C LYS A 42 -7.40 -14.74 3.80
N HIS A 43 -6.91 -14.63 2.57
CA HIS A 43 -5.90 -15.51 1.98
C HIS A 43 -4.74 -14.63 1.51
N GLU A 44 -3.53 -14.86 2.03
CA GLU A 44 -2.37 -14.00 1.78
C GLU A 44 -2.02 -13.93 0.28
N GLU A 45 -2.30 -15.00 -0.46
CA GLU A 45 -2.07 -15.10 -1.90
C GLU A 45 -2.84 -14.03 -2.70
N GLN A 46 -3.95 -13.52 -2.16
CA GLN A 46 -4.71 -12.42 -2.78
C GLN A 46 -3.93 -11.10 -2.78
N ALA A 47 -3.01 -10.92 -1.82
CA ALA A 47 -2.18 -9.72 -1.72
C ALA A 47 -0.87 -9.82 -2.51
N TYR A 48 -0.46 -11.00 -2.98
CA TYR A 48 0.86 -11.20 -3.62
C TYR A 48 1.07 -10.32 -4.85
N ASN A 49 0.09 -10.25 -5.74
CA ASN A 49 0.17 -9.38 -6.92
C ASN A 49 0.28 -7.90 -6.53
N SER A 50 -0.38 -7.50 -5.44
CA SER A 50 -0.25 -6.15 -4.90
C SER A 50 1.15 -5.90 -4.34
N CYS A 51 1.71 -6.83 -3.55
CA CYS A 51 3.07 -6.75 -3.03
C CYS A 51 4.10 -6.61 -4.15
N VAL A 52 4.02 -7.48 -5.16
CA VAL A 52 4.90 -7.45 -6.36
C VAL A 52 4.79 -6.11 -7.08
N GLY A 53 3.56 -5.65 -7.34
CA GLY A 53 3.33 -4.38 -8.04
C GLY A 53 3.88 -3.17 -7.29
N ILE A 54 3.77 -3.16 -5.95
CA ILE A 54 4.31 -2.08 -5.11
C ILE A 54 5.83 -2.13 -5.12
N LEU A 55 6.43 -3.29 -4.80
CA LEU A 55 7.88 -3.44 -4.66
C LEU A 55 8.62 -3.17 -5.98
N HIS A 56 8.05 -3.56 -7.12
CA HIS A 56 8.60 -3.18 -8.42
C HIS A 56 8.48 -1.68 -8.71
N SER A 57 7.37 -1.04 -8.31
CA SER A 57 7.16 0.38 -8.57
C SER A 57 8.09 1.32 -7.81
N VAL A 58 8.68 0.84 -6.71
CA VAL A 58 9.55 1.63 -5.83
C VAL A 58 11.04 1.31 -5.96
N LYS A 59 11.39 0.34 -6.82
CA LYS A 59 12.76 -0.16 -6.97
C LYS A 59 13.77 0.93 -7.35
N GLU A 60 13.37 1.86 -8.20
CA GLU A 60 14.23 2.95 -8.71
C GLU A 60 14.12 4.24 -7.88
N LEU A 61 13.36 4.22 -6.78
CA LEU A 61 13.11 5.39 -5.95
C LEU A 61 14.04 5.44 -4.74
N PRO A 62 14.41 6.65 -4.26
CA PRO A 62 15.16 6.80 -3.02
C PRO A 62 14.44 6.15 -1.85
N HIS A 63 15.14 5.31 -1.09
CA HIS A 63 14.55 4.52 0.00
C HIS A 63 13.82 5.39 1.03
N GLY A 64 14.34 6.59 1.34
CA GLY A 64 13.69 7.52 2.27
C GLY A 64 12.29 7.97 1.84
N ILE A 65 12.05 8.15 0.53
CA ILE A 65 10.72 8.50 0.00
C ILE A 65 9.76 7.32 0.13
N VAL A 66 10.25 6.11 -0.14
CA VAL A 66 9.48 4.87 -0.07
C VAL A 66 9.08 4.57 1.38
N GLU A 67 10.03 4.72 2.29
CA GLU A 67 9.81 4.52 3.72
C GLU A 67 8.80 5.52 4.28
N GLU A 68 8.91 6.79 3.90
CA GLU A 68 7.99 7.84 4.29
C GLU A 68 6.57 7.59 3.75
N ALA A 69 6.45 7.13 2.50
CA ALA A 69 5.16 6.74 1.93
C ALA A 69 4.51 5.58 2.70
N ALA A 70 5.30 4.56 3.04
CA ALA A 70 4.83 3.43 3.84
C ALA A 70 4.37 3.88 5.24
N ARG A 71 5.14 4.76 5.89
CA ARG A 71 4.83 5.33 7.20
C ARG A 71 3.50 6.07 7.19
N GLN A 72 3.23 6.90 6.17
CA GLN A 72 1.96 7.62 6.03
C GLN A 72 0.79 6.66 5.79
N CYS A 73 0.96 5.63 4.96
CA CYS A 73 -0.09 4.61 4.76
C CYS A 73 -0.45 3.85 6.04
N ILE A 74 0.56 3.53 6.85
CA ILE A 74 0.38 2.88 8.16
C ILE A 74 -0.41 3.79 9.11
N GLN A 75 -0.06 5.08 9.20
CA GLN A 75 -0.74 6.05 10.06
C GLN A 75 -2.19 6.28 9.66
N MET A 76 -2.48 6.32 8.36
CA MET A 76 -3.86 6.40 7.85
C MET A 76 -4.64 5.09 8.00
N ASN A 77 -4.01 4.03 8.53
CA ASN A 77 -4.57 2.68 8.62
C ASN A 77 -5.10 2.16 7.26
N SER A 78 -4.49 2.60 6.15
CA SER A 78 -4.93 2.30 4.80
C SER A 78 -3.81 1.64 4.00
N CYS A 79 -3.74 0.32 4.15
CA CYS A 79 -2.76 -0.52 3.47
C CYS A 79 -3.34 -1.07 2.17
N LYS A 80 -3.46 -0.22 1.16
CA LYS A 80 -3.97 -0.58 -0.18
C LYS A 80 -3.04 -0.06 -1.27
N TYR A 81 -2.90 -0.83 -2.35
CA TYR A 81 -2.10 -0.46 -3.53
C TYR A 81 -2.37 0.96 -4.02
N LYS A 82 -3.65 1.31 -4.23
CA LYS A 82 -4.06 2.61 -4.76
C LYS A 82 -3.66 3.75 -3.82
N THR A 83 -3.89 3.58 -2.52
CA THR A 83 -3.54 4.57 -1.50
C THR A 83 -2.04 4.79 -1.45
N PHE A 84 -1.25 3.71 -1.46
CA PHE A 84 0.21 3.82 -1.47
C PHE A 84 0.71 4.59 -2.70
N LYS A 85 0.20 4.30 -3.89
CA LYS A 85 0.56 5.08 -5.10
C LYS A 85 0.18 6.56 -4.99
N GLN A 86 -0.97 6.87 -4.44
CA GLN A 86 -1.40 8.26 -4.24
C GLN A 86 -0.49 9.00 -3.26
N VAL A 87 -0.16 8.38 -2.12
CA VAL A 87 0.77 8.94 -1.12
C VAL A 87 2.16 9.13 -1.71
N LEU A 88 2.68 8.11 -2.40
CA LEU A 88 3.98 8.16 -3.04
C LEU A 88 4.06 9.30 -4.06
N SER A 89 3.04 9.44 -4.90
CA SER A 89 2.94 10.55 -5.85
C SER A 89 2.93 11.91 -5.16
N ARG A 90 2.19 12.07 -4.05
CA ARG A 90 2.13 13.33 -3.30
C ARG A 90 3.46 13.71 -2.68
N ILE A 91 4.20 12.73 -2.14
CA ILE A 91 5.53 12.96 -1.57
C ILE A 91 6.51 13.37 -2.68
N GLN A 92 6.45 12.72 -3.84
CA GLN A 92 7.28 13.07 -5.00
C GLN A 92 6.99 14.47 -5.55
N THR A 93 5.73 14.90 -5.55
CA THR A 93 5.35 16.24 -5.99
C THR A 93 5.56 17.32 -4.93
N GLY A 94 6.02 16.97 -3.72
CA GLY A 94 6.22 17.90 -2.61
C GLY A 94 4.94 18.52 -2.07
N THR A 95 3.77 17.97 -2.42
CA THR A 95 2.48 18.44 -1.92
C THR A 95 2.27 17.87 -0.51
N VAL A 96 2.79 18.57 0.50
CA VAL A 96 2.48 18.30 1.90
C VAL A 96 1.03 18.74 2.13
N SER A 97 0.08 17.83 1.93
CA SER A 97 -1.32 18.08 2.26
C SER A 97 -1.49 18.15 3.78
N ARG A 98 -1.22 19.33 4.36
CA ARG A 98 -1.88 19.75 5.60
C ARG A 98 -3.25 20.26 5.20
N ASP A 99 -4.23 19.37 5.09
CA ASP A 99 -5.62 19.80 5.10
C ASP A 99 -6.41 18.92 6.06
N ASP A 100 -6.38 19.35 7.32
CA ASP A 100 -7.45 19.15 8.30
C ASP A 100 -8.66 20.07 8.00
N ASN A 101 -8.68 20.77 6.86
CA ASN A 101 -9.87 21.46 6.41
C ASN A 101 -10.72 20.51 5.57
N LEU A 102 -11.75 19.99 6.20
CA LEU A 102 -12.90 19.45 5.48
C LEU A 102 -13.39 20.57 4.53
N PRO A 103 -13.56 20.32 3.22
CA PRO A 103 -14.09 21.33 2.32
C PRO A 103 -15.48 21.77 2.81
N GLU A 104 -15.68 23.07 3.00
CA GLU A 104 -16.99 23.63 3.28
C GLU A 104 -17.92 23.31 2.11
N HIS A 105 -18.92 22.47 2.35
CA HIS A 105 -19.93 22.12 1.36
C HIS A 105 -21.28 22.72 1.75
N ASP A 106 -21.89 23.44 0.83
CA ASP A 106 -23.17 24.13 0.98
C ASP A 106 -24.39 23.17 1.08
N ASN A 107 -24.15 21.86 1.03
CA ASN A 107 -25.17 20.81 1.00
C ASN A 107 -25.51 20.22 2.38
N ILE A 108 -25.35 20.98 3.46
CA ILE A 108 -25.83 20.55 4.78
C ILE A 108 -27.32 20.89 4.90
N ARG A 109 -28.19 19.89 4.64
CA ARG A 109 -29.63 20.03 4.88
C ARG A 109 -29.90 20.00 6.39
N GLY A 110 -30.17 21.17 6.96
CA GLY A 110 -30.52 21.32 8.37
C GLY A 110 -31.86 20.67 8.73
N LYS A 111 -32.07 20.49 10.04
CA LYS A 111 -33.27 19.86 10.65
C LYS A 111 -34.62 20.44 10.16
N GLY A 112 -34.64 21.65 9.61
CA GLY A 112 -35.82 22.28 9.01
C GLY A 112 -36.26 21.73 7.65
N PHE A 113 -35.49 20.83 7.01
CA PHE A 113 -35.84 20.25 5.71
C PHE A 113 -36.84 19.09 5.78
N TYR A 114 -37.01 18.49 6.97
CA TYR A 114 -38.01 17.44 7.18
C TYR A 114 -39.25 18.07 7.81
N LYS A 115 -40.34 18.18 7.04
CA LYS A 115 -41.71 18.42 7.52
C LYS A 115 -42.50 17.13 7.42
#